data_AF-G4RBG5-F1
#
_entry.id   AF-G4RBG5-F1
#
_cell.length_a   1.000
_cell.length_b   1.000
_cell.length_c   1.000
_cell.angle_alpha   90.00
_cell.angle_beta   90.00
_cell.angle_gamma   90.00
#
_symmetry.space_group_name_H-M   'P 1'
#
loop_
_entity.id
_entity.type
_entity.pdbx_description
1 polymer ?
#
loop_
_entity_poly.entity_id
_entity_poly.type
_entity_poly.pdbx_seq_one_letter_code
_entity_poly.pdbx_strand_id
1 'polypeptide(L)'
;MQLSGIRALTGATIVFVTHSIRAAVCLADRIIILTRGPSTVFENYNVPITRPRTFEDPMIGEVEADIVRRVEGAWELEPPVKPREVA
;
A
#
# COMPACT_ATOMS: atom_id res chain seq x y z
N MET A 1 -17.34 3.13 6.29
CA MET A 1 -16.35 3.49 5.25
C MET A 1 -17.02 3.41 3.88
N GLN A 2 -17.19 4.52 3.16
CA GLN A 2 -18.05 4.60 1.96
C GLN A 2 -17.47 3.87 0.72
N LEU A 3 -16.14 3.79 0.60
CA LEU A 3 -15.48 3.19 -0.58
C LEU A 3 -15.56 1.65 -0.62
N SER A 4 -15.48 0.98 0.53
CA SER A 4 -15.68 -0.48 0.58
C SER A 4 -17.12 -0.87 0.20
N GLY A 5 -18.09 -0.02 0.54
CA GLY A 5 -19.48 -0.17 0.14
C GLY A 5 -19.69 -0.07 -1.37
N ILE A 6 -19.09 0.93 -2.04
CA ILE A 6 -19.23 1.09 -3.51
C ILE A 6 -18.65 -0.12 -4.25
N ARG A 7 -17.43 -0.56 -3.93
CA ARG A 7 -16.82 -1.75 -4.56
C ARG A 7 -17.68 -3.00 -4.37
N ALA A 8 -18.23 -3.21 -3.18
CA ALA A 8 -19.09 -4.36 -2.89
C ALA A 8 -20.42 -4.30 -3.66
N LEU A 9 -20.96 -3.10 -3.90
CA LEU A 9 -22.24 -2.90 -4.60
C LEU A 9 -22.11 -2.89 -6.13
N THR A 10 -21.01 -2.38 -6.68
CA THR A 10 -20.87 -2.12 -8.12
C THR A 10 -19.88 -3.04 -8.84
N GLY A 11 -19.03 -3.77 -8.10
CA GLY A 11 -17.91 -4.51 -8.70
C GLY A 11 -16.86 -3.62 -9.36
N ALA A 12 -16.92 -2.30 -9.15
CA ALA A 12 -15.97 -1.36 -9.74
C ALA A 12 -14.54 -1.62 -9.24
N THR A 13 -13.58 -1.51 -10.15
CA THR A 13 -12.16 -1.46 -9.79
C THR A 13 -11.85 -0.08 -9.23
N ILE A 14 -11.42 -0.02 -7.97
CA ILE A 14 -11.07 1.23 -7.28
C ILE A 14 -9.56 1.26 -7.06
N VAL A 15 -8.93 2.34 -7.51
CA VAL A 15 -7.55 2.69 -7.15
C VAL A 15 -7.62 3.80 -6.11
N PHE A 16 -6.98 3.57 -4.97
CA PHE A 16 -6.89 4.55 -3.88
C PHE A 16 -5.41 4.79 -3.55
N VAL A 17 -4.99 6.05 -3.58
CA VAL A 17 -3.63 6.47 -3.27
C VAL A 17 -3.62 7.07 -1.87
N THR A 18 -2.76 6.56 -1.00
CA THR A 18 -2.65 7.01 0.39
C THR A 18 -1.22 6.95 0.88
N HIS A 19 -0.89 7.82 1.83
CA HIS A 19 0.37 7.78 2.58
C HIS A 19 0.25 6.94 3.87
N SER A 20 -0.95 6.43 4.18
CA SER A 20 -1.20 5.61 5.37
C SER A 20 -1.19 4.12 5.01
N ILE A 21 -0.18 3.40 5.49
CA ILE A 21 -0.08 1.94 5.35
C ILE A 21 -1.31 1.28 6.01
N ARG A 22 -1.66 1.66 7.24
CA ARG A 22 -2.86 1.17 7.93
C ARG A 22 -4.14 1.28 7.10
N ALA A 23 -4.37 2.43 6.47
CA ALA A 23 -5.53 2.64 5.60
C ALA A 23 -5.48 1.74 4.36
N ALA A 24 -4.30 1.58 3.75
CA ALA A 24 -4.11 0.69 2.61
C ALA A 24 -4.43 -0.77 2.98
N VAL A 25 -3.94 -1.25 4.13
CA VAL A 25 -4.19 -2.62 4.62
C VAL A 25 -5.68 -2.83 4.93
N CYS A 26 -6.34 -1.86 5.56
CA CYS A 26 -7.76 -1.97 5.89
C CYS A 26 -8.65 -1.98 4.63
N LEU A 27 -8.31 -1.18 3.62
CA LEU A 27 -9.19 -0.92 2.47
C LEU A 27 -8.89 -1.77 1.23
N ALA A 28 -7.65 -2.14 0.96
CA ALA A 28 -7.24 -2.69 -0.32
C ALA A 28 -7.04 -4.21 -0.29
N ASP A 29 -7.42 -4.91 -1.36
CA ASP A 29 -7.06 -6.33 -1.52
C ASP A 29 -5.59 -6.49 -1.96
N ARG A 30 -5.06 -5.45 -2.63
CA ARG A 30 -3.69 -5.35 -3.16
C ARG A 30 -3.10 -3.97 -2.88
N ILE A 31 -1.84 -3.92 -2.48
CA ILE A 31 -1.11 -2.68 -2.21
C ILE A 31 0.08 -2.62 -3.17
N ILE A 32 0.16 -1.53 -3.94
CA ILE A 32 1.33 -1.25 -4.79
C ILE A 32 2.24 -0.30 -4.01
N ILE A 33 3.44 -0.75 -3.68
CA ILE A 33 4.44 0.03 -2.96
C ILE A 33 5.35 0.68 -4.00
N LEU A 34 5.62 1.97 -3.84
CA LEU A 34 6.49 2.74 -4.71
C LEU A 34 7.81 3.05 -4.01
N THR A 35 8.90 3.12 -4.78
CA THR A 35 10.21 3.60 -4.30
C THR A 35 10.19 5.11 -4.04
N ARG A 36 11.26 5.62 -3.39
CA ARG A 36 11.48 7.06 -3.27
C ARG A 36 11.73 7.68 -4.64
N GLY A 37 11.40 8.97 -4.77
CA GLY A 37 11.43 9.67 -6.05
C GLY A 37 12.79 9.64 -6.76
N PRO A 38 12.82 9.48 -8.10
CA PRO A 38 11.72 9.16 -9.02
C PRO A 38 11.18 7.76 -8.76
N SER A 39 9.86 7.66 -8.54
CA SER A 39 9.21 6.46 -8.05
C SER A 39 9.06 5.39 -9.15
N THR A 40 9.48 4.17 -8.83
CA THR A 40 9.19 2.94 -9.55
C THR A 40 8.34 2.03 -8.68
N VAL A 41 7.70 1.03 -9.28
CA VAL A 41 7.00 -0.01 -8.50
C VAL A 41 8.06 -0.83 -7.77
N PHE A 42 8.04 -0.78 -6.44
CA PHE A 42 8.89 -1.59 -5.58
C PHE A 42 8.31 -2.98 -5.40
N GLU A 43 7.03 -3.06 -5.02
CA GLU A 43 6.38 -4.33 -4.68
C GLU A 43 4.87 -4.29 -4.95
N ASN A 44 4.31 -5.44 -5.32
CA ASN A 44 2.87 -5.68 -5.40
C ASN A 44 2.49 -6.66 -4.29
N TYR A 45 1.97 -6.12 -3.19
CA TYR A 45 1.69 -6.83 -1.96
C TYR A 45 0.22 -7.27 -1.90
N ASN A 46 -0.01 -8.57 -1.71
CA ASN A 46 -1.35 -9.12 -1.50
C ASN A 46 -1.69 -9.09 -0.01
N VAL A 47 -2.80 -8.46 0.37
CA VAL A 47 -3.18 -8.36 1.79
C VAL A 47 -3.78 -9.69 2.27
N PRO A 48 -3.16 -10.41 3.22
CA PRO A 48 -3.56 -11.77 3.58
C PRO A 48 -4.78 -11.83 4.51
N ILE A 49 -5.46 -10.71 4.75
CA ILE A 49 -6.59 -10.60 5.67
C ILE A 49 -7.89 -10.63 4.85
N THR A 50 -8.82 -11.51 5.17
CA THR A 50 -10.13 -11.54 4.50
C THR A 50 -11.03 -10.39 4.96
N ARG A 51 -12.03 -10.01 4.15
CA ARG A 51 -13.05 -9.02 4.54
C ARG A 51 -14.16 -9.71 5.36
N PRO A 52 -14.90 -8.99 6.23
CA PRO A 52 -14.81 -7.55 6.52
C PRO A 52 -13.63 -7.21 7.45
N ARG A 53 -12.99 -6.06 7.19
CA ARG A 53 -11.86 -5.56 8.00
C ARG A 53 -12.29 -4.30 8.76
N THR A 54 -11.80 -4.13 9.98
CA THR A 54 -11.95 -2.90 10.78
C THR A 54 -10.57 -2.40 11.20
N PHE A 55 -10.46 -1.14 11.61
CA PHE A 55 -9.16 -0.59 12.02
C PHE A 55 -8.66 -1.14 13.35
N GLU A 56 -9.54 -1.75 14.12
CA GLU A 56 -9.29 -2.32 15.43
C GLU A 56 -8.80 -3.78 15.35
N ASP A 57 -8.84 -4.40 14.16
CA ASP A 57 -8.37 -5.77 13.96
C ASP A 57 -6.84 -5.84 14.18
N PRO A 58 -6.36 -6.65 15.15
CA PRO A 58 -4.94 -6.81 15.43
C PRO A 58 -4.10 -7.23 14.22
N MET A 59 -4.67 -8.03 13.31
CA MET A 59 -3.99 -8.50 12.11
C MET A 59 -3.60 -7.34 11.19
N ILE A 60 -4.34 -6.23 11.22
CA ILE A 60 -3.99 -5.01 10.48
C ILE A 60 -2.66 -4.46 10.97
N GLY A 61 -2.45 -4.45 12.29
CA GLY A 61 -1.19 -3.99 12.89
C GLY A 61 -0.01 -4.90 12.54
N GLU A 62 -0.24 -6.22 12.47
CA GLU A 62 0.79 -7.18 12.07
C GLU A 62 1.22 -6.99 10.61
N VAL A 63 0.25 -6.85 9.70
CA VAL A 63 0.53 -6.60 8.27
C VAL A 63 1.12 -5.23 8.04
N GLU A 64 0.66 -4.21 8.77
CA GLU A 64 1.26 -2.87 8.74
C GLU A 64 2.74 -2.94 9.14
N ALA A 65 3.07 -3.62 10.24
CA ALA A 65 4.46 -3.79 10.67
C ALA A 65 5.30 -4.57 9.65
N ASP A 66 4.74 -5.59 8.98
CA ASP A 66 5.43 -6.32 7.91
C ASP A 66 5.76 -5.39 6.72
N ILE A 67 4.80 -4.60 6.27
CA ILE A 67 4.99 -3.66 5.16
C ILE A 67 6.03 -2.60 5.53
N VAL A 68 5.97 -2.04 6.75
CA VAL A 68 6.98 -1.07 7.23
C VAL A 68 8.39 -1.65 7.13
N ARG A 69 8.61 -2.88 7.62
CA ARG A 69 9.93 -3.53 7.54
C ARG A 69 10.41 -3.72 6.10
N ARG A 70 9.51 -4.08 5.18
CA ARG A 70 9.84 -4.22 3.75
C ARG A 70 10.26 -2.88 3.14
N VAL A 71 9.50 -1.82 3.43
CA VAL A 71 9.77 -0.47 2.92
C VAL A 71 11.08 0.08 3.48
N GLU A 72 11.33 -0.07 4.77
CA GLU A 72 12.59 0.35 5.41
C GLU A 72 13.79 -0.38 4.81
N GLY A 73 13.74 -1.70 4.72
CA GLY A 73 14.83 -2.49 4.13
C GLY A 73 15.09 -2.16 2.66
N ALA A 74 14.04 -1.84 1.90
CA ALA A 74 14.17 -1.41 0.51
C ALA A 74 14.81 -0.03 0.35
N TRP A 75 14.41 0.91 1.20
CA TRP A 75 14.86 2.30 1.13
C TRP A 75 16.27 2.52 1.69
N GLU A 76 16.78 1.58 2.48
CA GLU A 76 18.19 1.57 2.90
C GLU A 76 19.16 1.12 1.78
N LEU A 77 18.67 0.43 0.75
CA LEU A 77 19.48 -0.20 -0.30
C LEU A 77 19.59 0.62 -1.60
N GLU A 78 18.78 1.66 -1.81
CA GLU A 78 18.82 2.44 -3.06
C GLU A 78 19.73 3.67 -2.97
N PRO A 79 20.75 3.80 -3.85
CA PRO A 79 21.48 5.05 -3.98
C PRO A 79 20.56 6.16 -4.51
N PRO A 80 20.80 7.44 -4.15
CA PRO A 80 19.95 8.54 -4.58
C PRO A 80 19.87 8.59 -6.11
N VAL A 81 18.65 8.51 -6.64
CA VAL A 81 18.42 8.53 -8.08
C VAL A 81 18.75 9.93 -8.60
N LYS A 82 19.65 9.99 -9.60
CA LYS A 82 20.06 11.25 -10.22
C LYS A 82 18.85 11.94 -10.87
N PRO A 83 18.70 13.27 -10.72
CA PRO A 83 17.66 14.01 -11.41
C PRO A 83 17.72 13.74 -12.90
N ARG A 84 16.59 13.43 -13.51
CA ARG A 84 16.49 13.23 -14.95
C ARG A 84 16.63 14.61 -15.59
N GLU A 85 17.74 14.88 -16.27
CA GLU A 85 17.88 16.09 -17.08
C GLU A 85 16.79 16.08 -18.15
N VAL A 86 15.88 17.05 -18.04
CA VAL A 86 14.82 17.26 -19.03
C VAL A 86 15.45 18.11 -20.12
N ALA A 87 15.65 17.50 -21.29
CA ALA A 87 16.16 18.17 -22.49
C ALA A 87 15.12 19.12 -23.10
#